data_AF-A0AA90NTH9-F1
#
_entry.id   AF-A0AA90NTH9-F1
#
_cell.length_a   1.000
_cell.length_b   1.000
_cell.length_c   1.000
_cell.angle_alpha   90.00
_cell.angle_beta   90.00
_cell.angle_gamma   90.00
#
_symmetry.space_group_name_H-M   'P 1'
#
loop_
_entity.id
_entity.type
_entity.pdbx_description
1 polymer ?
#
loop_
_entity_poly.entity_id
_entity_poly.type
_entity_poly.pdbx_seq_one_letter_code
_entity_poly.pdbx_strand_id
1 'polypeptide(L)' 'MKVPFFDLKRLHVDIRGKLDEAYRRVLDLGWVIQGSELEAFEKEFADYCEA' A
#
# COMPACT_ATOMS: atom_id res chain seq x y z
N MET A 1 -28.25 4.22 16.86
CA MET A 1 -27.39 4.24 15.66
C MET A 1 -25.95 4.46 16.11
N LYS A 2 -25.02 3.57 15.78
CA LYS A 2 -23.59 3.74 16.10
C LYS A 2 -22.90 4.37 14.89
N VAL A 3 -22.30 5.54 15.07
CA VAL A 3 -21.42 6.15 14.06
C VAL A 3 -20.00 5.78 14.42
N PRO A 4 -19.30 4.96 13.61
CA PRO A 4 -17.92 4.62 13.90
C PRO A 4 -17.04 5.86 13.73
N PHE A 5 -16.15 6.10 14.70
CA PHE A 5 -15.18 7.21 14.66
C PHE A 5 -14.21 7.07 13.49
N PHE A 6 -13.79 5.84 13.19
CA PHE A 6 -12.86 5.54 12.10
C PHE A 6 -13.12 4.12 11.57
N ASP A 7 -13.29 3.99 10.25
CA ASP A 7 -13.57 2.72 9.58
C ASP A 7 -12.52 2.43 8.51
N LEU A 8 -11.47 1.72 8.93
CA LEU A 8 -10.40 1.25 8.05
C LEU A 8 -10.90 0.32 6.95
N LYS A 9 -11.96 -0.45 7.20
CA LYS A 9 -12.48 -1.37 6.19
C LYS A 9 -13.06 -0.58 5.03
N ARG A 10 -13.80 0.50 5.34
CA ARG A 10 -14.36 1.40 4.33
C ARG A 10 -13.29 2.06 3.47
N LEU A 11 -12.17 2.48 4.06
CA LEU A 11 -11.04 3.06 3.30
C LEU A 11 -10.46 2.08 2.28
N HIS A 12 -10.45 0.79 2.59
CA HIS A 12 -9.90 -0.22 1.69
C HIS A 12 -10.86 -0.64 0.57
N VAL A 13 -12.17 -0.37 0.66
CA VAL A 13 -13.16 -0.83 -0.32
C VAL A 13 -12.79 -0.39 -1.74
N ASP A 14 -12.48 0.90 -1.89
CA ASP A 14 -12.26 1.50 -3.21
C ASP A 14 -10.89 1.13 -3.83
N ILE A 15 -9.93 0.73 -2.99
CA ILE A 15 -8.56 0.42 -3.42
C ILE A 15 -8.21 -1.08 -3.30
N ARG A 16 -9.15 -1.92 -2.88
CA ARG A 16 -8.90 -3.33 -2.56
C ARG A 16 -8.21 -4.08 -3.68
N GLY A 17 -8.70 -3.92 -4.92
CA GLY A 17 -8.13 -4.58 -6.09
C GLY A 17 -6.66 -4.23 -6.32
N LYS A 18 -6.29 -2.95 -6.15
CA LYS A 18 -4.90 -2.48 -6.28
C LYS A 18 -4.00 -3.05 -5.19
N LEU A 19 -4.51 -3.12 -3.96
CA LEU A 19 -3.78 -3.72 -2.83
C LEU A 19 -3.55 -5.22 -3.05
N ASP A 20 -4.56 -5.95 -3.50
CA ASP A 20 -4.45 -7.38 -3.78
C ASP A 20 -3.48 -7.66 -4.94
N GLU A 21 -3.43 -6.79 -5.95
CA GLU A 21 -2.45 -6.87 -7.04
C GLU A 21 -1.02 -6.60 -6.55
N ALA A 22 -0.81 -5.53 -5.77
CA ALA A 22 0.50 -5.19 -5.22
C ALA A 22 1.05 -6.31 -4.32
N TYR A 23 0.19 -6.87 -3.45
CA TYR A 23 0.55 -8.01 -2.63
C TYR A 23 0.97 -9.23 -3.48
N ARG A 24 0.20 -9.54 -4.54
CA ARG A 24 0.50 -10.68 -5.41
C ARG A 24 1.85 -10.52 -6.11
N ARG A 25 2.18 -9.32 -6.62
CA ARG A 25 3.49 -9.07 -7.25
C ARG A 25 4.65 -9.38 -6.30
N VAL A 26 4.59 -8.89 -5.06
CA VAL A 26 5.64 -9.12 -4.06
C VAL A 26 5.79 -10.61 -3.75
N LEU A 27 4.68 -11.33 -3.62
CA LEU A 27 4.71 -12.78 -3.39
C LEU A 27 5.27 -13.55 -4.58
N ASP A 28 4.86 -13.21 -5.80
CA ASP A 28 5.30 -13.89 -7.02
C ASP A 28 6.81 -13.68 -7.26
N LEU A 29 7.34 -12.53 -6.84
CA LEU A 29 8.79 -12.23 -6.85
C LEU A 29 9.56 -12.95 -5.74
N GLY A 30 8.89 -13.37 -4.66
CA GLY A 30 9.50 -14.05 -3.52
C GLY A 30 10.47 -13.19 -2.69
N TRP A 31 10.56 -11.88 -2.97
CA TRP A 31 11.50 -10.96 -2.32
C TRP A 31 10.73 -9.97 -1.44
N VAL A 32 10.77 -10.18 -0.12
CA VAL A 32 9.89 -9.47 0.84
C VAL A 32 10.57 -8.39 1.68
N ILE A 33 11.91 -8.34 1.74
CA ILE A 33 12.67 -7.38 2.55
C ILE A 33 13.67 -6.66 1.67
N GLN A 34 13.72 -5.32 1.73
CA GLN A 34 14.64 -4.51 0.92
C GLN A 34 14.57 -4.84 -0.57
N GLY A 35 13.34 -4.94 -1.11
CA GLY A 35 13.09 -5.18 -2.53
C GLY A 35 12.76 -3.91 -3.30
N SER A 36 12.55 -4.03 -4.61
CA SER A 36 12.30 -2.90 -5.52
C SER A 36 11.05 -2.09 -5.19
N GLU A 37 10.00 -2.70 -4.65
CA GLU A 37 8.78 -1.99 -4.22
C GLU A 37 9.07 -1.04 -3.03
N LEU A 38 10.05 -1.36 -2.16
CA LEU A 38 10.50 -0.45 -1.10
C LEU A 38 11.27 0.73 -1.69
N GLU A 39 12.22 0.48 -2.60
CA GLU A 39 13.01 1.53 -3.25
C GLU A 39 12.11 2.52 -4.02
N ALA A 40 11.11 1.99 -4.74
CA ALA A 40 10.13 2.81 -5.44
C ALA A 40 9.30 3.66 -4.47
N PHE A 41 8.80 3.05 -3.39
CA PHE A 41 8.05 3.77 -2.36
C PHE A 41 8.88 4.88 -1.70
N GLU A 42 10.13 4.61 -1.33
CA GLU A 42 11.01 5.61 -0.72
C GLU A 42 11.22 6.81 -1.65
N LYS A 43 11.41 6.56 -2.95
CA LYS A 43 11.54 7.63 -3.94
C LYS A 43 10.24 8.44 -4.06
N GLU A 44 9.10 7.77 -4.25
CA GLU A 44 7.79 8.43 -4.40
C GLU A 44 7.42 9.22 -3.14
N PHE A 45 7.75 8.69 -1.97
CA PHE A 45 7.48 9.33 -0.70
C PHE A 45 8.40 10.52 -0.44
N ALA A 46 9.68 10.44 -0.81
CA ALA A 46 10.60 11.58 -0.78
C ALA A 46 10.10 12.72 -1.69
N ASP A 47 9.71 12.39 -2.93
CA ASP A 47 9.13 13.34 -3.88
C ASP A 47 7.85 13.99 -3.29
N TYR A 48 6.99 13.20 -2.64
CA TYR A 48 5.78 13.70 -1.97
C TYR A 48 6.09 14.64 -0.79
N CYS A 49 7.17 14.37 -0.06
CA CYS A 49 7.61 15.20 1.07
C CYS A 49 8.40 16.45 0.64
N GLU A 50 8.63 16.67 -0.66
CA GLU A 50 9.50 17.72 -1.19
C GLU A 50 10.93 17.65 -0.64
N ALA A 51 11.41 16.43 -0.37
CA ALA A 51 12.73 16.16 0.20
C ALA A 51 13.85 16.14 -0.85
#